data_AF-A0A920H3D1-F1
#
_entry.id   AF-A0A920H3D1-F1
#
_cell.length_a   1.000
_cell.length_b   1.000
_cell.length_c   1.000
_cell.angle_alpha   90.00
_cell.angle_beta   90.00
_cell.angle_gamma   90.00
#
_symmetry.space_group_name_H-M   'P 1'
#
loop_
_entity.id
_entity.type
_entity.pdbx_description
1 polymer ?
#
loop_
_entity_poly.entity_id
_entity_poly.type
_entity_poly.pdbx_seq_one_letter_code
_entity_poly.pdbx_strand_id
1 'polypeptide(L)' 'MKSNAIVYAAQQRTVGVGAGQMSRVNSARIAAIKAEHAGLEVRGAVMASDAFFPFRDGIDNAAERGIAAVINQGLDAR' A
#
# COMPACT_ATOMS: atom_id res chain seq x y z
N MET A 1 10.88 8.78 0.08
CA MET A 1 9.68 8.98 -0.76
C MET A 1 8.97 10.23 -0.29
N LYS A 2 8.27 10.96 -1.17
CA LYS A 2 7.39 12.05 -0.72
C LYS A 2 6.07 11.43 -0.23
N SER A 3 5.62 11.82 0.95
CA SER A 3 4.32 11.40 1.48
C SER A 3 3.17 11.90 0.59
N ASN A 4 2.04 11.20 0.51
CA ASN A 4 1.73 9.90 1.13
C ASN A 4 2.40 8.72 0.39
N ALA A 5 3.15 7.88 1.09
CA ALA A 5 3.89 6.76 0.51
C ALA A 5 3.31 5.38 0.89
N ILE A 6 3.06 4.55 -0.14
CA ILE A 6 2.63 3.16 -0.03
C ILE A 6 3.63 2.28 -0.79
N VAL A 7 4.07 1.22 -0.13
CA VAL A 7 4.97 0.21 -0.68
C VAL A 7 4.31 -1.15 -0.59
N TYR A 8 4.28 -1.87 -1.71
CA TYR A 8 3.96 -3.29 -1.73
C TYR A 8 5.25 -4.09 -1.83
N ALA A 9 5.38 -5.12 -1.01
CA ALA A 9 6.55 -5.99 -0.97
C ALA A 9 6.13 -7.47 -0.94
N ALA A 10 6.87 -8.30 -1.67
CA ALA A 10 6.73 -9.75 -1.66
C ALA A 10 8.11 -10.37 -1.88
N GLN A 11 8.36 -11.56 -1.32
CA GLN A 11 9.62 -12.30 -1.56
C GLN A 11 10.88 -11.44 -1.33
N GLN A 12 10.90 -10.65 -0.24
CA GLN A 12 11.99 -9.72 0.11
C GLN A 12 12.32 -8.64 -0.94
N ARG A 13 11.42 -8.36 -1.88
CA ARG A 13 11.56 -7.27 -2.85
C ARG A 13 10.34 -6.36 -2.88
N THR A 14 10.56 -5.14 -3.31
CA THR A 14 9.48 -4.21 -3.63
C THR A 14 8.80 -4.65 -4.93
N VAL A 15 7.47 -4.77 -4.91
CA VAL A 15 6.67 -5.08 -6.11
C VAL A 15 5.94 -3.85 -6.65
N GLY A 16 5.68 -2.85 -5.82
CA GLY A 16 4.98 -1.64 -6.23
C GLY A 16 5.19 -0.48 -5.28
N VAL A 17 5.24 0.74 -5.82
CA VAL A 17 5.40 1.98 -5.04
C VAL A 17 4.50 3.08 -5.55
N GLY A 18 3.63 3.60 -4.69
CA GLY A 18 2.88 4.82 -4.91
C GLY A 18 3.27 5.87 -3.90
N ALA A 19 3.57 7.08 -4.37
CA ALA A 19 4.04 8.16 -3.52
C ALA A 19 3.55 9.52 -4.05
N GLY A 20 3.52 10.52 -3.18
CA GLY A 20 3.23 11.91 -3.53
C GLY A 20 1.77 12.22 -3.87
N GLN A 21 0.83 11.32 -3.55
CA GLN A 21 -0.59 11.58 -3.74
C GLN A 21 -1.20 12.23 -2.51
N MET A 22 -2.23 13.07 -2.72
CA MET A 22 -3.02 13.65 -1.63
C MET A 22 -3.78 12.59 -0.83
N SER A 23 -4.20 11.50 -1.48
CA SER A 23 -4.88 10.36 -0.85
C SER A 23 -3.98 9.14 -0.81
N ARG A 24 -3.90 8.49 0.35
CA ARG A 24 -3.19 7.21 0.53
C ARG A 24 -3.82 6.07 -0.26
N VAL A 25 -5.15 6.09 -0.42
CA VAL A 25 -5.87 5.13 -1.29
C VAL A 25 -5.37 5.26 -2.73
N ASN A 26 -5.16 6.50 -3.20
CA ASN A 26 -4.59 6.73 -4.53
C ASN A 26 -3.13 6.26 -4.62
N SER A 27 -2.31 6.50 -3.59
CA SER A 27 -0.96 5.93 -3.53
C SER A 27 -0.98 4.40 -3.59
N ALA A 28 -1.88 3.73 -2.85
CA ALA A 28 -2.01 2.27 -2.88
C ALA A 28 -2.45 1.76 -4.27
N ARG A 29 -3.41 2.44 -4.91
CA ARG A 29 -3.83 2.13 -6.29
C ARG A 29 -2.68 2.28 -7.29
N ILE A 30 -1.88 3.35 -7.19
CA ILE A 30 -0.71 3.56 -8.06
C ILE A 30 0.36 2.47 -7.83
N ALA A 31 0.59 2.06 -6.57
CA ALA A 31 1.51 0.96 -6.27
C ALA A 31 1.06 -0.34 -6.97
N ALA A 32 -0.24 -0.63 -6.92
CA ALA A 32 -0.82 -1.80 -7.59
C ALA A 32 -0.67 -1.76 -9.11
N ILE A 33 -1.02 -0.62 -9.72
CA ILE A 33 -0.93 -0.43 -11.18
C ILE A 33 0.52 -0.60 -11.65
N LYS A 34 1.50 -0.07 -10.91
CA LYS A 34 2.91 -0.24 -11.25
C LYS A 34 3.37 -1.70 -11.14
N ALA A 35 2.89 -2.43 -10.15
CA ALA A 35 3.18 -3.86 -10.03
C ALA A 35 2.61 -4.62 -11.24
N GLU A 36 1.36 -4.34 -11.60
CA GLU A 36 0.69 -4.92 -12.77
C GLU A 36 1.44 -4.62 -14.08
N HIS A 37 1.80 -3.36 -14.31
CA HIS A 37 2.59 -2.96 -15.49
C HIS A 37 3.98 -3.62 -15.54
N ALA A 38 4.55 -3.95 -14.38
CA ALA A 38 5.81 -4.67 -14.28
C ALA A 38 5.66 -6.20 -14.37
N GLY A 39 4.42 -6.70 -14.55
CA GLY A 39 4.14 -8.14 -14.55
C GLY A 39 4.39 -8.81 -13.19
N LEU A 40 4.33 -8.04 -12.09
CA LEU A 40 4.57 -8.52 -10.74
C LEU A 40 3.25 -8.82 -10.02
N GLU A 41 3.18 -9.99 -9.41
CA GLU A 41 2.01 -10.40 -8.63
C GLU A 41 1.96 -9.68 -7.27
N VAL A 42 0.78 -9.13 -6.96
CA VAL A 42 0.48 -8.46 -5.67
C VAL A 42 -0.28 -9.34 -4.70
N ARG A 43 -0.89 -10.45 -5.16
CA ARG A 43 -1.56 -11.40 -4.29
C ARG A 43 -0.55 -12.07 -3.37
N GLY A 44 -0.84 -12.12 -2.08
CA GLY A 44 0.07 -12.62 -1.05
C GLY A 44 1.17 -11.62 -0.64
N ALA A 45 1.27 -10.45 -1.28
CA ALA A 45 2.20 -9.40 -0.88
C ALA A 45 1.78 -8.72 0.43
N VAL A 46 2.68 -7.96 1.03
CA VAL A 46 2.40 -7.10 2.19
C VAL A 46 2.42 -5.63 1.78
N MET A 47 1.58 -4.81 2.41
CA MET A 47 1.54 -3.37 2.23
C MET A 47 2.17 -2.66 3.43
N ALA A 48 3.10 -1.73 3.18
CA ALA A 48 3.60 -0.79 4.17
C ALA A 48 3.13 0.63 3.84
N SER A 49 2.75 1.38 4.87
CA SER A 49 2.35 2.77 4.75
C SER A 49 3.10 3.68 5.72
N ASP A 50 3.49 4.86 5.24
CA ASP A 50 4.24 5.88 5.98
C ASP A 50 3.43 6.64 7.06
N ALA A 51 2.13 6.40 7.16
CA ALA A 51 1.21 7.02 8.13
C ALA A 51 0.06 6.05 8.46
N PHE A 52 -0.91 6.45 9.29
CA PHE A 52 -2.11 5.65 9.60
C PHE A 52 -3.22 5.82 8.54
N PHE A 53 -4.08 4.81 8.37
CA PHE A 53 -5.30 4.95 7.56
C PHE A 53 -6.44 5.46 8.45
N PRO A 54 -7.05 6.63 8.15
CA PRO A 54 -8.14 7.18 8.97
C PRO A 54 -9.44 6.37 8.86
N PHE A 55 -9.61 5.66 7.74
CA PHE A 55 -10.79 4.83 7.47
C PHE A 55 -10.36 3.48 6.91
N ARG A 56 -11.31 2.53 6.89
CA ARG A 56 -11.05 1.15 6.46
C ARG A 56 -10.88 1.01 4.94
N ASP A 57 -11.39 1.96 4.16
CA ASP A 57 -11.35 1.95 2.69
C ASP A 57 -9.97 1.65 2.09
N GLY A 58 -8.91 2.20 2.66
CA GLY A 58 -7.53 1.93 2.23
C GLY A 58 -7.07 0.50 2.52
N ILE A 59 -7.54 -0.09 3.62
CA ILE A 59 -7.26 -1.49 3.98
C ILE A 59 -8.09 -2.43 3.13
N ASP A 60 -9.38 -2.14 2.93
CA ASP A 60 -10.28 -2.93 2.10
C ASP A 60 -9.78 -2.98 0.65
N ASN A 61 -9.32 -1.85 0.10
CA ASN A 61 -8.75 -1.85 -1.25
C ASN A 61 -7.48 -2.70 -1.38
N ALA A 62 -6.66 -2.77 -0.33
CA ALA A 62 -5.49 -3.65 -0.30
C ALA A 62 -5.92 -5.14 -0.21
N ALA A 63 -6.91 -5.45 0.62
CA ALA A 63 -7.46 -6.79 0.79
C ALA A 63 -8.11 -7.32 -0.51
N GLU A 64 -8.87 -6.49 -1.23
CA GLU A 64 -9.45 -6.83 -2.55
C GLU A 64 -8.38 -7.24 -3.57
N ARG A 65 -7.16 -6.73 -3.43
CA ARG A 65 -6.00 -7.05 -4.29
C ARG A 65 -5.22 -8.28 -3.82
N GLY A 66 -5.65 -8.89 -2.71
CA GLY A 66 -5.01 -10.06 -2.11
C GLY A 66 -3.78 -9.73 -1.28
N ILE A 67 -3.63 -8.50 -0.78
CA ILE A 67 -2.57 -8.17 0.19
C ILE A 67 -2.82 -8.97 1.48
N ALA A 68 -1.81 -9.73 1.91
CA ALA A 68 -1.90 -10.65 3.04
C ALA A 68 -1.76 -9.95 4.40
N ALA A 69 -1.00 -8.85 4.45
CA ALA A 69 -0.79 -8.09 5.68
C ALA A 69 -0.54 -6.62 5.37
N VAL A 70 -0.95 -5.76 6.31
CA VAL A 70 -0.71 -4.32 6.26
C VAL A 70 0.06 -3.90 7.51
N ILE A 71 1.10 -3.10 7.31
CA ILE A 71 1.79 -2.37 8.38
C ILE A 71 1.65 -0.87 8.15
N ASN A 72 1.21 -0.17 9.18
CA ASN A 72 1.04 1.28 9.20
C ASN A 72 1.33 1.82 10.58
N GLN A 73 1.45 3.14 10.69
CA GLN A 73 1.47 3.78 12.00
C GLN A 73 0.15 3.51 12.72
N GLY A 74 0.22 3.26 14.03
CA GLY A 74 -0.95 3.25 14.89
C GLY A 74 -1.50 4.67 15.06
N LEU A 75 -2.80 4.77 15.33
CA LEU A 75 -3.39 6.02 15.80
C LEU A 75 -3.09 6.13 17.30
N ASP A 76 -2.29 7.11 17.72
CA ASP A 76 -2.28 7.51 19.12
C ASP A 76 -3.41 8.53 19.31
N ALA A 77 -4.44 8.11 20.05
CA ALA A 77 -5.61 8.92 20.37
C ALA A 77 -5.68 9.28 21.86
N ARG A 78 -4.55 9.13 22.58
CA ARG A 78 -4.40 9.71 23.93
C ARG A 78 -4.15 11.21 23.85
#